data_AF-A0A533XYN9-F1
#
_entry.id   AF-A0A533XYN9-F1
#
_cell.length_a   1.000
_cell.length_b   1.000
_cell.length_c   1.000
_cell.angle_alpha   90.00
_cell.angle_beta   90.00
_cell.angle_gamma   90.00
#
_symmetry.space_group_name_H-M   'P 1'
#
loop_
_entity.id
_entity.type
_entity.pdbx_description
1 polymer ?
#
loop_
_entity_poly.entity_id
_entity_poly.type
_entity_poly.pdbx_seq_one_letter_code
_entity_poly.pdbx_strand_id
1 'polypeptide(L)' 'VLRQAEDGGIRGIVIIARDEGPGIPDVNRAMEQGYSTSGGLGLGLPGVRRIMDTFEIVSEVGKGTVVTAVKWKR' A
#
# COMPACT_ATOMS: atom_id res chain seq x y z
N VAL A 1 -5.62 -6.50 -7.91
CA VAL A 1 -6.06 -7.89 -7.63
C VAL A 1 -6.64 -7.95 -6.23
N LEU A 2 -7.76 -8.64 -6.04
CA LEU A 2 -8.34 -8.95 -4.74
C LEU A 2 -8.33 -10.47 -4.56
N ARG A 3 -7.87 -10.94 -3.41
CA ARG A 3 -7.92 -12.38 -3.05
C ARG A 3 -8.42 -12.55 -1.62
N GLN A 4 -9.06 -13.68 -1.36
CA GLN A 4 -9.36 -14.10 0.01
C GLN A 4 -8.05 -14.54 0.69
N ALA A 5 -7.93 -14.21 1.98
CA ALA A 5 -6.88 -14.68 2.86
C ALA A 5 -7.48 -15.55 3.96
N GLU A 6 -6.69 -16.49 4.48
CA GLU A 6 -7.04 -17.27 5.67
C GLU A 6 -5.77 -17.51 6.47
N ASP A 7 -5.81 -17.22 7.77
CA ASP A 7 -4.71 -17.46 8.71
C ASP A 7 -5.30 -17.83 10.07
N GLY A 8 -4.90 -18.97 10.63
CA GLY A 8 -5.41 -19.46 11.92
C GLY A 8 -6.94 -19.58 12.00
N GLY A 9 -7.64 -19.84 10.89
CA GLY A 9 -9.10 -19.87 10.80
C GLY A 9 -9.78 -18.49 10.71
N ILE A 10 -9.00 -17.41 10.72
CA ILE A 10 -9.47 -16.05 10.51
C ILE A 10 -9.44 -15.75 9.01
N ARG A 11 -10.58 -15.36 8.45
CA ARG A 11 -10.66 -14.94 7.04
C ARG A 11 -10.25 -13.49 6.88
N GLY A 12 -9.68 -13.15 5.75
CA GLY A 12 -9.32 -11.78 5.39
C GLY A 12 -9.39 -11.51 3.89
N ILE A 13 -9.00 -10.30 3.50
CA ILE A 13 -8.87 -9.89 2.11
C ILE A 13 -7.44 -9.37 1.92
N VAL A 14 -6.77 -9.85 0.88
CA VAL A 14 -5.55 -9.21 0.38
C VAL A 14 -5.90 -8.37 -0.84
N ILE A 15 -5.43 -7.13 -0.81
CA ILE A 15 -5.50 -6.17 -1.90
C ILE A 15 -4.09 -6.00 -2.45
N ILE A 16 -3.93 -6.19 -3.76
CA ILE A 16 -2.68 -5.90 -4.47
C ILE A 16 -3.00 -4.83 -5.53
N ALA A 17 -2.44 -3.64 -5.35
CA ALA A 17 -2.48 -2.56 -6.33
C ALA A 17 -1.12 -2.51 -7.04
N ARG A 18 -1.12 -2.53 -8.37
CA ARG A 18 0.09 -2.45 -9.20
C ARG A 18 -0.13 -1.43 -10.31
N ASP A 19 0.91 -0.66 -10.56
CA ASP A 19 1.04 0.18 -11.75
C ASP A 19 2.39 -0.05 -12.44
N GLU A 20 2.53 0.53 -13.63
CA GLU A 20 3.77 0.58 -14.42
C GLU A 20 4.19 2.04 -14.63
N GLY A 21 4.02 2.86 -13.58
CA GLY A 21 4.33 4.28 -13.58
C GLY A 21 5.82 4.57 -13.36
N PRO A 22 6.17 5.82 -13.03
CA PRO A 22 7.56 6.23 -12.82
C PRO A 22 8.20 5.64 -11.55
N GLY A 23 7.41 4.99 -10.68
CA GLY A 23 7.85 4.56 -9.37
C GLY A 23 8.05 5.72 -8.39
N ILE A 24 8.33 5.35 -7.15
CA ILE A 24 8.60 6.20 -5.99
C ILE A 24 10.10 6.07 -5.65
N PRO A 25 10.92 7.13 -5.82
CA PRO A 25 12.35 7.09 -5.51
C PRO A 25 12.67 6.91 -4.02
N ASP A 26 11.88 7.54 -3.16
CA ASP A 26 12.03 7.46 -1.70
C ASP A 26 10.69 7.04 -1.09
N VAL A 27 10.55 5.72 -0.90
CA VAL A 27 9.34 5.13 -0.32
C VAL A 27 9.15 5.57 1.12
N ASN A 28 10.23 5.73 1.90
CA ASN A 28 10.11 6.14 3.31
C ASN A 28 9.51 7.55 3.40
N ARG A 29 9.97 8.47 2.56
CA ARG A 29 9.41 9.82 2.47
C ARG A 29 7.97 9.82 1.98
N ALA A 30 7.62 8.96 1.02
CA ALA A 30 6.23 8.78 0.56
C ALA A 30 5.28 8.24 1.65
N MET A 31 5.82 7.59 2.68
CA MET A 31 5.08 7.11 3.85
C MET A 31 4.95 8.15 4.97
N GLU A 32 5.55 9.33 4.83
CA GLU A 32 5.40 10.43 5.79
C GLU A 32 4.04 11.11 5.65
N GLN A 33 3.40 11.40 6.78
CA GLN A 33 2.12 12.09 6.78
C GLN A 33 2.28 13.52 6.27
N GLY A 34 1.45 13.93 5.32
CA GLY A 34 1.49 15.28 4.76
C GLY A 34 2.43 15.43 3.55
N TYR A 35 3.26 14.41 3.26
CA TYR A 35 4.12 14.45 2.09
C TYR A 35 3.36 14.11 0.80
N SER A 36 3.49 14.96 -0.21
CA SER A 36 2.89 14.74 -1.53
C SER A 36 3.74 15.36 -2.63
N THR A 37 3.79 14.68 -3.77
CA THR A 37 4.36 15.19 -5.02
C THR A 37 3.30 15.65 -6.03
N SER A 38 2.02 15.35 -5.78
CA SER A 38 0.89 15.69 -6.65
C SER A 38 0.06 16.89 -6.17
N GLY A 39 0.47 17.52 -5.06
CA GLY A 39 -0.28 18.61 -4.42
C GLY A 39 -1.45 18.16 -3.55
N GLY A 40 -1.62 16.85 -3.33
CA GLY A 40 -2.61 16.31 -2.40
C GLY A 40 -2.18 16.44 -0.94
N LEU A 41 -3.07 16.08 -0.01
CA LEU A 41 -2.81 16.18 1.44
C LEU A 41 -1.73 15.21 1.97
N GLY A 42 -1.21 14.30 1.16
CA GLY A 42 -0.21 13.31 1.62
C GLY A 42 -0.73 12.33 2.66
N LEU A 43 -2.02 11.98 2.61
CA LEU A 43 -2.68 11.09 3.59
C LEU A 43 -2.98 9.68 3.04
N GLY A 44 -2.73 9.43 1.75
CA GLY A 44 -3.09 8.19 1.08
C GLY A 44 -2.34 6.97 1.62
N LEU A 45 -1.05 6.83 1.27
CA LEU A 45 -0.23 5.69 1.72
C LEU A 45 -0.14 5.58 3.26
N PRO A 46 0.08 6.67 4.01
CA PRO A 46 0.07 6.59 5.48
C PRO A 46 -1.29 6.14 6.03
N GLY A 47 -2.38 6.59 5.41
CA GLY A 47 -3.74 6.20 5.76
C GLY A 47 -4.01 4.71 5.54
N VAL A 48 -3.59 4.15 4.40
CA VAL A 48 -3.72 2.72 4.11
C VAL A 48 -2.93 1.89 5.11
N ARG A 49 -1.65 2.23 5.36
CA ARG A 49 -0.84 1.52 6.38
C ARG A 49 -1.48 1.55 7.76
N ARG A 50 -2.19 2.64 8.12
CA ARG A 50 -2.85 2.78 9.41
C ARG A 50 -4.11 1.91 9.56
N ILE A 51 -4.90 1.76 8.49
CA ILE A 51 -6.21 1.05 8.57
C ILE A 51 -6.08 -0.46 8.31
N MET A 52 -5.06 -0.87 7.57
CA MET A 52 -4.81 -2.26 7.21
C MET A 52 -4.04 -2.97 8.32
N ASP A 53 -4.22 -4.29 8.44
CA ASP A 53 -3.52 -5.08 9.45
C ASP A 53 -2.11 -5.48 8.97
N THR A 54 -1.91 -5.57 7.64
CA THR A 54 -0.61 -5.73 7.01
C THR A 54 -0.50 -4.79 5.82
N PHE A 55 0.69 -4.22 5.60
CA PHE A 55 0.98 -3.30 4.51
C PHE A 55 2.43 -3.47 4.05
N GLU A 56 2.62 -3.65 2.75
CA GLU A 56 3.90 -3.73 2.07
C GLU A 56 3.84 -2.88 0.81
N ILE A 57 4.93 -2.20 0.51
CA ILE A 57 5.09 -1.40 -0.70
C ILE A 57 6.47 -1.68 -1.28
N VAL A 58 6.49 -2.06 -2.56
CA VAL A 58 7.70 -2.24 -3.34
C VAL A 58 7.57 -1.32 -4.55
N SER A 59 8.58 -0.49 -4.76
CA SER A 59 8.59 0.46 -5.86
C SER A 59 9.97 0.52 -6.47
N GLU A 60 10.03 0.61 -7.79
CA GLU A 60 11.27 0.82 -8.52
C GLU A 60 11.11 1.94 -9.53
N VAL A 61 12.08 2.87 -9.53
CA VAL A 61 12.08 4.02 -10.44
C VAL A 61 12.12 3.53 -11.90
N GLY A 62 11.16 4.00 -12.68
CA GLY A 62 10.98 3.63 -14.09
C GLY A 62 10.31 2.28 -14.33
N LYS A 63 9.94 1.52 -13.28
CA LYS A 63 9.19 0.25 -13.42
C LYS A 63 7.79 0.28 -12.80
N GLY A 64 7.55 1.18 -11.84
CA GLY A 64 6.25 1.34 -11.19
C GLY A 64 6.24 0.90 -9.74
N THR A 65 5.04 0.77 -9.20
CA THR A 65 4.80 0.49 -7.77
C THR A 65 3.87 -0.71 -7.60
N VAL A 66 4.13 -1.52 -6.59
CA VAL A 66 3.25 -2.57 -6.09
C VAL A 66 3.00 -2.35 -4.61
N VAL A 67 1.72 -2.25 -4.24
CA VAL A 67 1.27 -2.21 -2.84
C VAL A 67 0.46 -3.46 -2.55
N THR A 68 0.87 -4.18 -1.51
CA THR A 68 0.15 -5.34 -0.97
C THR A 68 -0.37 -5.00 0.43
N ALA A 69 -1.67 -5.13 0.65
CA ALA A 69 -2.27 -4.86 1.95
C ALA A 69 -3.26 -5.96 2.35
N VAL A 70 -3.31 -6.30 3.63
CA VAL A 70 -4.21 -7.34 4.18
C VAL A 70 -5.10 -6.75 5.25
N LYS A 71 -6.39 -7.06 5.17
CA LYS A 71 -7.37 -6.79 6.23
C LYS A 71 -7.99 -8.10 6.70
N TRP A 72 -7.93 -8.37 7.99
CA TRP A 72 -8.55 -9.54 8.60
C TRP A 72 -9.97 -9.20 9.07
N LYS A 73 -10.87 -10.19 8.94
CA LYS A 73 -12.21 -10.11 9.50
C LYS A 73 -12.09 -10.27 11.01
N ARG A 74 -12.36 -9.19 11.73
CA ARG A 74 -12.49 -9.18 13.19
C ARG A 74 -13.91 -9.55 13.59
#